data_AF-A0A5C2LLX5-F1
#
_entry.id   AF-A0A5C2LLX5-F1
#
_cell.length_a   1.000
_cell.length_b   1.000
_cell.length_c   1.000
_cell.angle_alpha   90.00
_cell.angle_beta   90.00
_cell.angle_gamma   90.00
#
_symmetry.space_group_name_H-M   'P 1'
#
loop_
_entity.id
_entity.type
_entity.pdbx_description
1 polymer ?
#
loop_
_entity_poly.entity_id
_entity_poly.type
_entity_poly.pdbx_seq_one_letter_code
_entity_poly.pdbx_strand_id
1 'polypeptide(L)'
;MQPVVRKDSEIGQVEITGAISQAGSLRGLNLIRVANMDADSIATLLTRVTAPALTQKEINEMHTLDFIGLAELLVPFLNPPEPGASNVAETESE
;
A
#
# COMPACT_ATOMS: atom_id res chain seq x y z
N MET A 1 0.99 2.88 -13.41
CA MET A 1 -0.08 1.89 -13.20
C MET A 1 -1.01 1.88 -14.40
N GLN A 2 -1.31 0.69 -14.93
CA GLN A 2 -2.38 0.47 -15.89
C GLN A 2 -3.72 0.68 -15.18
N PRO A 3 -4.68 1.38 -15.80
CA PRO A 3 -5.92 1.66 -15.10
C PRO A 3 -6.75 0.41 -14.78
N VAL A 4 -7.35 0.38 -13.60
CA VAL A 4 -8.30 -0.66 -13.20
C VAL A 4 -9.71 -0.24 -13.61
N VAL A 5 -10.33 -1.00 -14.50
CA VAL A 5 -11.67 -0.69 -15.04
C VAL A 5 -12.76 -1.31 -14.17
N ARG A 6 -13.66 -0.47 -13.66
CA ARG A 6 -14.90 -0.85 -12.98
C ARG A 6 -16.10 -0.58 -13.90
N LYS A 7 -17.30 -1.03 -13.50
CA LYS A 7 -18.53 -0.83 -14.29
C LYS A 7 -18.81 0.65 -14.57
N ASP A 8 -18.59 1.51 -13.57
CA ASP A 8 -18.97 2.93 -13.61
C ASP A 8 -17.78 3.89 -13.50
N SER A 9 -16.55 3.37 -13.35
CA SER A 9 -15.36 4.20 -13.15
C SER A 9 -14.07 3.49 -13.55
N GLU A 10 -12.99 4.25 -13.65
CA GLU A 10 -11.64 3.77 -13.94
C GLU A 10 -10.69 4.33 -12.89
N ILE A 11 -9.79 3.48 -12.38
CA ILE A 11 -8.79 3.86 -11.38
C ILE A 11 -7.43 3.93 -12.06
N GLY A 12 -6.98 5.14 -12.39
CA GLY A 12 -5.63 5.38 -12.92
C GLY A 12 -4.55 5.63 -11.85
N GLN A 13 -4.97 5.96 -10.62
CA GLN A 13 -4.08 6.29 -9.51
C GLN A 13 -4.62 5.67 -8.21
N VAL A 14 -3.71 5.15 -7.40
CA VAL A 14 -3.98 4.55 -6.09
C VAL A 14 -2.94 5.07 -5.12
N GLU A 15 -3.38 5.41 -3.92
CA GLU A 15 -2.51 5.90 -2.84
C GLU A 15 -2.63 5.00 -1.62
N ILE A 16 -1.54 4.89 -0.85
CA ILE A 16 -1.57 4.28 0.48
C ILE A 16 -2.09 5.30 1.48
N THR A 17 -3.19 4.95 2.14
CA THR A 17 -3.84 5.77 3.16
C THR A 17 -3.16 5.60 4.52
N GLY A 18 -3.42 6.53 5.44
CA GLY A 18 -2.96 6.45 6.83
C GLY A 18 -3.47 5.24 7.63
N ALA A 19 -4.37 4.42 7.07
CA ALA A 19 -4.80 3.16 7.67
C ALA A 19 -3.63 2.17 7.87
N ILE A 20 -2.54 2.28 7.08
CA ILE A 20 -1.33 1.48 7.26
C ILE A 20 -0.69 1.68 8.64
N SER A 21 -0.87 2.85 9.27
CA SER A 21 -0.37 3.16 10.61
C SER A 21 -1.21 2.56 11.73
N GLN A 22 -2.35 1.95 11.41
CA GLN A 22 -3.24 1.33 12.39
C GLN A 22 -2.95 -0.17 12.47
N ALA A 23 -2.68 -0.69 13.68
CA ALA A 23 -2.44 -2.12 13.90
C ALA A 23 -3.58 -3.03 13.39
N GLY A 24 -4.81 -2.49 13.34
CA GLY A 24 -5.97 -3.18 12.76
C GLY A 24 -5.83 -3.55 11.29
N SER A 25 -5.02 -2.80 10.51
CA SER A 25 -4.74 -3.12 9.10
C SER A 25 -4.03 -4.47 8.94
N LEU A 26 -3.27 -4.90 9.95
CA LEU A 26 -2.51 -6.15 9.98
C LEU A 26 -3.31 -7.32 10.58
N ARG A 27 -4.54 -7.10 11.07
CA ARG A 27 -5.32 -8.13 11.76
C ARG A 27 -5.47 -9.38 10.89
N GLY A 28 -5.11 -10.54 11.44
CA GLY A 28 -5.20 -11.83 10.77
C GLY A 28 -4.12 -12.10 9.73
N LEU A 29 -3.15 -11.19 9.54
CA LEU A 29 -1.96 -11.44 8.73
C LEU A 29 -0.82 -11.98 9.61
N ASN A 30 0.02 -12.82 9.02
CA ASN A 30 1.25 -13.25 9.66
C ASN A 30 2.31 -12.15 9.48
N LEU A 31 2.78 -11.57 10.59
CA LEU A 31 3.74 -10.45 10.56
C LEU A 31 5.07 -10.81 9.90
N ILE A 32 5.54 -12.04 10.02
CA ILE A 32 6.78 -12.48 9.35
C ILE A 32 6.58 -12.52 7.83
N ARG A 33 5.41 -12.96 7.35
CA ARG A 33 5.08 -12.93 5.91
C ARG A 33 4.97 -11.50 5.40
N VAL A 34 4.32 -10.61 6.15
CA VAL A 34 4.23 -9.18 5.81
C VAL A 34 5.61 -8.54 5.74
N ALA A 35 6.46 -8.76 6.75
CA ALA A 35 7.83 -8.23 6.79
C ALA A 35 8.69 -8.74 5.62
N ASN A 36 8.45 -9.97 5.16
CA ASN A 36 9.13 -10.55 3.99
C ASN A 36 8.45 -10.21 2.66
N MET A 37 7.50 -9.27 2.64
CA MET A 37 6.78 -8.84 1.43
C MET A 37 6.12 -10.00 0.66
N ASP A 38 5.61 -10.99 1.40
CA ASP A 38 4.88 -12.12 0.84
C ASP A 38 3.64 -11.67 0.05
N ALA A 39 3.52 -12.11 -1.20
CA ALA A 39 2.54 -11.59 -2.16
C ALA A 39 1.09 -11.66 -1.66
N ASP A 40 0.67 -12.77 -1.05
CA ASP A 40 -0.71 -12.93 -0.54
C ASP A 40 -0.99 -11.96 0.62
N SER A 41 -0.01 -11.82 1.51
CA SER A 41 -0.10 -10.96 2.69
C SER A 41 -0.16 -9.49 2.27
N ILE A 42 0.67 -9.10 1.29
CA ILE A 42 0.68 -7.75 0.73
C ILE A 42 -0.60 -7.46 -0.07
N ALA A 43 -1.07 -8.40 -0.89
CA ALA A 43 -2.34 -8.26 -1.61
C ALA A 43 -3.50 -8.03 -0.63
N THR A 44 -3.58 -8.82 0.44
CA THR A 44 -4.60 -8.65 1.48
C THR A 44 -4.45 -7.33 2.23
N LEU A 45 -3.22 -6.86 2.46
CA LEU A 45 -2.98 -5.58 3.12
C LEU A 45 -3.41 -4.41 2.23
N LEU A 46 -3.07 -4.44 0.94
CA LEU A 46 -3.43 -3.42 -0.04
C LEU A 46 -4.96 -3.23 -0.16
N THR A 47 -5.78 -4.27 -0.02
CA THR A 47 -7.24 -4.09 0.00
C THR A 47 -7.74 -3.26 1.19
N ARG A 48 -6.92 -3.07 2.22
CA ARG A 48 -7.29 -2.39 3.49
C ARG A 48 -6.74 -0.97 3.56
N VAL A 49 -5.67 -0.68 2.84
CA VAL A 49 -4.90 0.56 3.00
C VAL A 49 -4.87 1.42 1.75
N THR A 50 -5.61 1.09 0.69
CA THR A 50 -5.61 1.86 -0.58
C THR A 50 -6.80 2.81 -0.72
N ALA A 51 -6.58 3.92 -1.43
CA ALA A 51 -7.63 4.81 -1.92
C ALA A 51 -7.42 5.11 -3.43
N PRO A 52 -8.43 4.87 -4.28
CA PRO A 52 -9.67 4.15 -4.01
C PRO A 52 -9.40 2.72 -3.50
N ALA A 53 -10.29 2.22 -2.64
CA ALA A 53 -10.11 0.88 -2.06
C ALA A 53 -10.13 -0.18 -3.17
N LEU A 54 -9.01 -0.90 -3.33
CA LEU A 54 -8.90 -2.01 -4.25
C LEU A 54 -9.51 -3.27 -3.67
N THR A 55 -10.14 -4.07 -4.53
CA THR A 55 -10.65 -5.39 -4.18
C THR A 55 -9.60 -6.47 -4.42
N GLN A 56 -9.75 -7.62 -3.77
CA GLN A 56 -8.85 -8.76 -3.99
C GLN A 56 -8.82 -9.19 -5.46
N LYS A 57 -9.96 -9.15 -6.15
CA LYS A 57 -10.05 -9.50 -7.57
C LYS A 57 -9.21 -8.54 -8.42
N GLU A 58 -9.35 -7.23 -8.19
CA GLU A 58 -8.60 -6.20 -8.92
C GLU A 58 -7.10 -6.35 -8.71
N ILE A 59 -6.66 -6.68 -7.50
CA ILE A 59 -5.24 -6.93 -7.21
C ILE A 59 -4.74 -8.20 -7.93
N ASN A 60 -5.53 -9.27 -7.93
CA ASN A 60 -5.14 -10.54 -8.57
C ASN A 60 -5.08 -10.43 -10.11
N GLU A 61 -5.88 -9.55 -10.70
CA GLU A 61 -5.91 -9.27 -12.14
C GLU A 61 -4.99 -8.10 -12.54
N MET A 62 -4.35 -7.44 -11.57
CA MET A 62 -3.45 -6.31 -11.78
C MET A 62 -2.17 -6.73 -12.51
N HIS A 63 -1.65 -5.83 -13.34
CA HIS A 63 -0.34 -6.02 -13.95
C HIS A 63 0.75 -6.16 -12.88
N THR A 64 1.66 -7.13 -13.07
CA THR A 64 2.66 -7.50 -12.05
C THR A 64 3.54 -6.33 -11.60
N LEU A 65 3.97 -5.47 -12.53
CA LEU A 65 4.80 -4.30 -12.17
C LEU A 65 4.03 -3.25 -11.37
N ASP A 66 2.71 -3.16 -11.55
CA ASP A 66 1.89 -2.22 -10.78
C ASP A 66 1.67 -2.72 -9.36
N PHE A 67 1.46 -4.04 -9.19
CA PHE A 67 1.42 -4.66 -7.87
C PHE A 67 2.74 -4.45 -7.11
N ILE A 68 3.88 -4.66 -7.77
CA ILE A 68 5.21 -4.42 -7.17
C ILE A 68 5.35 -2.96 -6.77
N GLY A 69 4.99 -2.02 -7.65
CA GLY A 69 5.06 -0.59 -7.34
C GLY A 69 4.19 -0.19 -6.14
N LEU A 70 2.97 -0.76 -6.01
CA LEU A 70 2.13 -0.55 -4.82
C LEU A 70 2.73 -1.18 -3.56
N ALA A 71 3.35 -2.35 -3.67
CA ALA A 71 4.02 -3.01 -2.56
C ALA A 71 5.22 -2.19 -2.06
N GLU A 72 5.99 -1.57 -2.96
CA GLU A 72 7.12 -0.69 -2.61
C GLU A 72 6.70 0.51 -1.75
N LEU A 73 5.50 1.06 -1.97
CA LEU A 73 4.95 2.15 -1.16
C LEU A 73 4.69 1.75 0.31
N LEU A 74 4.64 0.45 0.62
CA LEU A 74 4.48 -0.04 1.99
C LEU A 74 5.80 -0.13 2.76
N VAL A 75 6.95 -0.17 2.07
CA VAL A 75 8.28 -0.39 2.68
C VAL A 75 8.61 0.63 3.78
N PRO A 76 8.38 1.96 3.62
CA PRO A 76 8.69 2.94 4.67
C PRO A 76 7.93 2.69 5.99
N PHE A 77 6.77 2.02 5.93
CA PHE A 77 5.96 1.72 7.10
C PHE A 77 6.40 0.43 7.80
N LEU A 78 6.99 -0.51 7.06
CA LEU A 78 7.46 -1.79 7.59
C LEU A 78 8.91 -1.72 8.08
N ASN A 79 9.70 -0.80 7.54
CA ASN A 79 11.05 -0.50 7.96
C ASN A 79 11.16 0.99 8.31
N PRO A 80 10.62 1.42 9.46
CA PRO A 80 10.69 2.82 9.86
C PRO A 80 12.15 3.25 9.99
N PRO A 81 12.50 4.49 9.60
CA PRO A 81 13.85 5.00 9.77
C PRO A 81 14.26 4.99 11.24
N GLU A 82 15.57 4.85 11.50
CA GLU A 82 16.14 4.86 12.84
C GLU A 82 15.59 6.04 13.67
N PRO A 83 15.20 5.81 14.95
CA PRO A 83 14.68 6.86 15.80
C PRO A 83 15.72 7.98 15.96
N GLY A 84 15.51 9.09 15.25
CA GLY A 84 16.44 10.23 15.19
C GLY A 84 16.64 10.83 13.80
N ALA A 85 16.21 10.17 12.73
CA ALA A 85 16.14 10.79 11.40
C ALA A 85 14.86 11.63 11.27
N SER A 86 14.92 12.90 11.63
CA SER A 86 13.83 13.85 11.36
C SER A 86 13.54 13.91 9.86
N ASN A 87 12.29 13.63 9.46
CA ASN A 87 11.81 13.98 8.13
C ASN A 87 11.68 15.51 8.06
N VAL A 88 12.70 16.18 7.51
CA VAL A 88 12.64 17.60 7.20
C VAL A 88 11.78 17.76 5.94
N ALA A 89 10.47 17.86 6.15
CA ALA A 89 9.58 18.48 5.18
C ALA A 89 9.09 19.78 5.83
N GLU A 90 10.00 20.73 5.97
CA GLU A 90 9.64 22.12 6.23
C GLU A 90 9.00 22.67 4.95
N THR A 91 7.76 23.14 5.11
CA THR A 91 7.03 24.06 4.25
C THR A 91 7.94 25.12 3.64
N GLU A 92 8.12 25.10 2.32
CA GLU A 92 8.44 26.30 1.57
C GLU A 92 7.12 27.07 1.34
N SER A 93 6.95 28.13 2.12
CA SER A 93 6.11 29.27 1.77
C SER A 93 7.05 30.47 1.74
N GLU A 94 7.26 31.02 0.55
CA GLU A 94 7.66 32.41 0.33
C GLU A 94 6.69 33.03 -0.70
#